data_AF-A0A7W0K7X0-F1
#
_entry.id   AF-A0A7W0K7X0-F1
#
_cell.length_a   1.000
_cell.length_b   1.000
_cell.length_c   1.000
_cell.angle_alpha   90.00
_cell.angle_beta   90.00
_cell.angle_gamma   90.00
#
_symmetry.space_group_name_H-M   'P 1'
#
loop_
_entity.id
_entity.type
_entity.pdbx_description
1 polymer ?
#
loop_
_entity_poly.entity_id
_entity_poly.type
_entity_poly.pdbx_seq_one_letter_code
_entity_poly.pdbx_strand_id
1 'polypeptide(L)'
;MAQRIAAAGASQQHCSRFAGGINHPQVDASVTLSDGETVRFEVKGLIGNRIVEADIRPDGVVEELEIEIGENAVPEAVAQALKKFAPSFAPSAEAPRIEKSIRPSDIGLPEIWHEFSGTNFDVEIRSDGKAVWIEPA
;
A
#
# COMPACT_ATOMS: atom_id res chain seq x y z
N MET A 1 -28.07 -10.30 -1.17
CA MET A 1 -27.27 -11.54 -1.08
C MET A 1 -26.71 -11.95 -2.44
N ALA A 2 -27.50 -11.98 -3.53
CA ALA A 2 -27.02 -12.27 -4.88
C ALA A 2 -25.94 -11.29 -5.43
N GLN A 3 -26.05 -9.99 -5.16
CA GLN A 3 -25.03 -9.00 -5.54
C GLN A 3 -23.67 -9.20 -4.84
N ARG A 4 -23.66 -9.78 -3.62
CA ARG A 4 -22.43 -10.02 -2.85
C ARG A 4 -21.61 -11.19 -3.41
N ILE A 5 -22.27 -12.17 -4.01
CA ILE A 5 -21.61 -13.35 -4.63
C ILE A 5 -21.05 -13.00 -6.01
N ALA A 6 -21.73 -12.12 -6.75
CA ALA A 6 -21.25 -11.65 -8.07
C ALA A 6 -19.99 -10.76 -7.96
N ALA A 7 -19.91 -9.89 -6.94
CA ALA A 7 -18.73 -9.07 -6.68
C ALA A 7 -17.50 -9.93 -6.33
N ALA A 8 -17.68 -11.00 -5.53
CA ALA A 8 -16.61 -11.94 -5.18
C ALA A 8 -16.12 -12.79 -6.37
N GLY A 9 -17.00 -13.14 -7.31
CA GLY A 9 -16.63 -13.91 -8.51
C GLY A 9 -15.88 -13.09 -9.56
N ALA A 10 -16.27 -11.82 -9.76
CA ALA A 10 -15.58 -10.90 -10.66
C ALA A 10 -14.23 -10.43 -10.09
N SER A 11 -14.14 -10.21 -8.77
CA SER A 11 -12.90 -9.83 -8.10
C SER A 11 -11.87 -10.95 -8.12
N GLN A 12 -12.25 -12.21 -7.93
CA GLN A 12 -11.32 -13.33 -8.03
C GLN A 12 -10.68 -13.45 -9.42
N GLN A 13 -11.41 -13.06 -10.48
CA GLN A 13 -10.87 -13.00 -11.85
C GLN A 13 -9.92 -11.82 -12.09
N HIS A 14 -10.13 -10.68 -11.40
CA HIS A 14 -9.25 -9.52 -11.48
C HIS A 14 -7.99 -9.70 -10.63
N CYS A 15 -8.14 -10.18 -9.39
CA CYS A 15 -7.04 -10.58 -8.51
C CYS A 15 -6.17 -11.66 -9.17
N SER A 16 -6.75 -12.65 -9.85
CA SER A 16 -5.96 -13.68 -10.56
C SER A 16 -5.22 -13.15 -11.80
N ARG A 17 -5.72 -12.10 -12.47
CA ARG A 17 -5.00 -11.43 -13.56
C ARG A 17 -3.82 -10.61 -13.03
N PHE A 18 -4.01 -9.88 -11.92
CA PHE A 18 -2.93 -9.15 -11.25
C PHE A 18 -1.89 -10.11 -10.65
N ALA A 19 -2.35 -11.17 -10.00
CA ALA A 19 -1.51 -12.21 -9.41
C ALA A 19 -0.75 -13.08 -10.42
N GLY A 20 -1.03 -12.97 -11.72
CA GLY A 20 -0.29 -13.69 -12.77
C GLY A 20 1.21 -13.36 -12.81
N GLY A 21 1.63 -12.25 -12.17
CA GLY A 21 3.04 -11.89 -11.96
C GLY A 21 3.55 -12.05 -10.52
N ILE A 22 2.72 -12.56 -9.60
CA ILE A 22 3.02 -12.72 -8.17
C ILE A 22 3.26 -14.20 -7.86
N ASN A 23 4.43 -14.53 -7.33
CA ASN A 23 4.74 -15.83 -6.76
C ASN A 23 4.07 -15.97 -5.39
N HIS A 24 3.50 -17.15 -5.12
CA HIS A 24 2.79 -17.46 -3.86
C HIS A 24 1.75 -16.40 -3.46
N PRO A 25 0.79 -16.06 -4.34
CA PRO A 25 -0.22 -15.07 -4.02
C PRO A 25 -1.08 -15.56 -2.84
N GLN A 26 -1.07 -14.79 -1.77
CA GLN A 26 -2.03 -14.87 -0.67
C GLN A 26 -3.10 -13.83 -0.96
N VAL A 27 -4.28 -14.31 -1.33
CA VAL A 27 -5.44 -13.43 -1.51
C VAL A 27 -6.18 -13.42 -0.19
N ASP A 28 -5.92 -12.40 0.62
CA ASP A 28 -6.72 -12.11 1.79
C ASP A 28 -7.83 -11.15 1.39
N ALA A 29 -9.07 -11.62 1.41
CA ALA A 29 -10.21 -10.75 1.20
C ALA A 29 -10.51 -9.98 2.51
N SER A 30 -9.79 -8.88 2.74
CA SER A 30 -10.14 -7.91 3.77
C SER A 30 -11.30 -7.06 3.26
N VAL A 31 -12.49 -7.21 3.85
CA VAL A 31 -13.61 -6.28 3.61
C VAL A 31 -13.49 -5.18 4.64
N THR A 32 -12.66 -4.17 4.36
CA THR A 32 -12.59 -2.98 5.22
C THR A 32 -13.80 -2.09 4.93
N LEU A 33 -14.86 -2.27 5.74
CA LEU A 33 -16.03 -1.39 5.76
C LEU A 33 -15.74 -0.20 6.67
N SER A 34 -14.87 0.72 6.26
CA SER A 34 -14.77 2.00 6.93
C SER A 34 -15.52 3.06 6.11
N ASP A 35 -16.21 3.94 6.86
CA ASP A 35 -16.73 5.26 6.47
C ASP A 35 -17.82 5.40 5.37
N GLY A 36 -18.24 4.33 4.69
CA GLY A 36 -19.46 4.33 3.87
C GLY A 36 -19.24 3.78 2.47
N GLU A 37 -19.35 2.45 2.36
CA GLU A 37 -19.46 1.65 1.13
C GLU A 37 -18.37 1.80 0.05
N THR A 38 -17.11 1.53 0.38
CA THR A 38 -16.16 1.01 -0.63
C THR A 38 -15.71 -0.39 -0.23
N VAL A 39 -16.06 -1.40 -1.04
CA VAL A 39 -15.54 -2.77 -0.87
C VAL A 39 -14.18 -2.81 -1.55
N ARG A 40 -13.11 -3.09 -0.79
CA ARG A 40 -11.79 -3.37 -1.34
C ARG A 40 -11.47 -4.85 -1.25
N PHE A 41 -10.52 -5.29 -2.07
CA PHE A 41 -9.93 -6.61 -2.03
C PHE A 41 -8.42 -6.43 -2.01
N GLU A 42 -7.78 -6.99 -0.99
CA GLU A 42 -6.33 -6.97 -0.84
C GLU A 42 -5.73 -8.22 -1.48
N VAL A 43 -4.61 -8.05 -2.17
CA VAL A 43 -3.82 -9.16 -2.71
C VAL A 43 -2.39 -8.99 -2.26
N LYS A 44 -1.91 -9.91 -1.42
CA LYS A 44 -0.54 -9.93 -0.92
C LYS A 44 0.25 -11.07 -1.53
N GLY A 45 1.54 -10.88 -1.77
CA GLY A 45 2.40 -11.98 -2.19
C GLY A 45 3.80 -11.53 -2.50
N LEU A 46 4.51 -12.30 -3.32
CA LEU A 46 5.90 -12.01 -3.67
C LEU A 46 6.06 -11.71 -5.15
N ILE A 47 6.71 -10.60 -5.51
CA ILE A 47 7.27 -10.40 -6.86
C ILE A 47 8.79 -10.49 -6.74
N GLY A 48 9.35 -11.60 -7.24
CA GLY A 48 10.74 -11.94 -6.96
C GLY A 48 10.93 -12.25 -5.47
N ASN A 49 11.67 -11.40 -4.76
CA ASN A 49 11.90 -11.50 -3.31
C ASN A 49 11.22 -10.39 -2.50
N ARG A 50 10.38 -9.56 -3.13
CA ARG A 50 9.72 -8.43 -2.47
C ARG A 50 8.30 -8.77 -2.12
N ILE A 51 7.89 -8.41 -0.91
CA ILE A 51 6.49 -8.43 -0.52
C ILE A 51 5.78 -7.30 -1.28
N VAL A 52 4.65 -7.65 -1.88
CA VAL A 52 3.81 -6.74 -2.64
C VAL A 52 2.38 -6.92 -2.17
N GLU A 53 1.69 -5.80 -2.00
CA GLU A 53 0.28 -5.74 -1.63
C GLU A 53 -0.45 -4.83 -2.62
N ALA A 54 -1.69 -5.16 -2.93
CA ALA A 54 -2.51 -4.35 -3.83
C ALA A 54 -3.95 -4.29 -3.35
N ASP A 55 -4.46 -3.07 -3.22
CA ASP A 55 -5.86 -2.79 -3.00
C ASP A 55 -6.58 -2.65 -4.33
N ILE A 56 -7.60 -3.49 -4.51
CA ILE A 56 -8.35 -3.60 -5.76
C ILE A 56 -9.83 -3.39 -5.49
N ARG A 57 -10.44 -2.45 -6.19
CA ARG A 57 -11.90 -2.25 -6.18
C ARG A 57 -12.65 -3.41 -6.84
N PRO A 58 -13.98 -3.52 -6.62
CA PRO A 58 -14.77 -4.59 -7.20
C PRO A 58 -14.86 -4.50 -8.73
N ASP A 59 -14.64 -3.31 -9.30
CA ASP A 59 -14.55 -3.09 -10.74
C ASP A 59 -13.19 -3.47 -11.36
N GLY A 60 -12.23 -3.93 -10.53
CA GLY A 60 -10.90 -4.37 -10.95
C GLY A 60 -9.85 -3.25 -11.04
N VAL A 61 -10.20 -2.01 -10.65
CA VAL A 61 -9.23 -0.91 -10.60
C VAL A 61 -8.37 -1.04 -9.34
N VAL A 62 -7.05 -0.95 -9.52
CA VAL A 62 -6.07 -0.89 -8.44
C VAL A 62 -6.08 0.52 -7.85
N GLU A 63 -6.39 0.64 -6.56
CA GLU A 63 -6.34 1.90 -5.80
C GLU A 63 -4.95 2.14 -5.22
N GLU A 64 -4.25 1.05 -4.91
CA GLU A 64 -2.93 1.14 -4.29
C GLU A 64 -2.12 -0.11 -4.61
N LEU A 65 -0.82 0.10 -4.82
CA LEU A 65 0.17 -0.95 -4.95
C LEU A 65 1.33 -0.63 -4.01
N GLU A 66 1.50 -1.44 -3.00
CA GLU A 66 2.55 -1.31 -2.00
C GLU A 66 3.63 -2.35 -2.25
N ILE A 67 4.87 -1.93 -2.08
CA ILE A 67 6.04 -2.77 -2.29
C ILE A 67 6.95 -2.57 -1.08
N GLU A 68 7.20 -3.64 -0.33
CA GLU A 68 8.18 -3.59 0.74
C GLU A 68 9.57 -3.37 0.14
N ILE A 69 10.28 -2.36 0.65
CA ILE A 69 11.60 -1.94 0.20
C ILE A 69 12.57 -1.86 1.37
N GLY A 70 13.87 -1.95 1.06
CA GLY A 70 14.92 -1.70 2.05
C GLY A 70 15.22 -0.20 2.18
N GLU A 71 15.85 0.19 3.29
CA GLU A 71 16.31 1.56 3.55
C GLU A 71 17.15 2.14 2.40
N ASN A 72 17.98 1.31 1.75
CA ASN A 72 18.83 1.70 0.64
C ASN A 72 18.07 2.06 -0.66
N ALA A 73 16.78 1.71 -0.74
CA ALA A 73 15.91 2.05 -1.87
C ALA A 73 15.10 3.34 -1.62
N VAL A 74 15.17 3.92 -0.42
CA VAL A 74 14.49 5.17 -0.08
C VAL A 74 15.18 6.34 -0.80
N PRO A 75 14.44 7.18 -1.55
CA PRO A 75 15.00 8.35 -2.19
C PRO A 75 15.58 9.35 -1.18
N GLU A 76 16.69 10.00 -1.53
CA GLU A 76 17.34 11.00 -0.66
C GLU A 76 16.36 12.12 -0.22
N ALA A 77 15.50 12.59 -1.14
CA ALA A 77 14.50 13.61 -0.84
C ALA A 77 13.52 13.17 0.27
N VAL A 78 13.13 11.89 0.26
CA VAL A 78 12.26 11.28 1.26
C VAL A 78 12.99 11.15 2.59
N ALA A 79 14.23 10.64 2.58
CA ALA A 79 15.04 10.49 3.79
C ALA A 79 15.31 11.86 4.47
N GLN A 80 15.53 12.92 3.69
CA GLN A 80 15.67 14.28 4.22
C GLN A 80 14.35 14.83 4.74
N ALA A 81 13.23 14.56 4.07
CA ALA A 81 11.91 14.95 4.54
C ALA A 81 11.56 14.25 5.87
N LEU A 82 11.86 12.95 6.03
CA LEU A 82 11.62 12.22 7.27
C LEU A 82 12.35 12.86 8.45
N LYS A 83 13.65 13.14 8.28
CA LYS A 83 14.47 13.84 9.29
C LYS A 83 13.94 15.23 9.62
N LYS A 84 13.40 15.95 8.63
CA LYS A 84 12.90 17.31 8.78
C LYS A 84 11.54 17.37 9.47
N PHE A 85 10.58 16.55 9.04
CA PHE A 85 9.18 16.63 9.47
C PHE A 85 8.86 15.72 10.66
N ALA A 86 9.60 14.61 10.80
CA ALA A 86 9.44 13.67 11.90
C ALA A 86 10.80 13.37 12.57
N PRO A 87 11.46 14.37 13.17
CA PRO A 87 12.79 14.20 13.77
C PRO A 87 12.81 13.23 14.97
N SER A 88 11.66 12.94 15.56
CA SER A 88 11.47 11.96 16.64
C SER A 88 10.99 10.60 16.15
N PHE A 89 10.93 10.38 14.83
CA PHE A 89 10.57 9.07 14.27
C PHE A 89 11.58 8.02 14.72
N ALA A 90 11.07 6.90 15.20
CA ALA A 90 11.84 5.72 15.52
C ALA A 90 11.15 4.54 14.84
N PRO A 91 11.86 3.74 14.01
CA PRO A 91 11.27 2.55 13.39
C PRO A 91 10.64 1.64 14.44
N SER A 92 9.55 0.96 14.09
CA SER A 92 8.90 -0.02 14.96
C SER A 92 9.90 -1.10 15.40
N ALA A 93 9.94 -1.43 16.69
CA ALA A 93 10.79 -2.50 17.19
C ALA A 93 10.21 -3.90 16.89
N GLU A 94 8.89 -4.00 16.70
CA GLU A 94 8.18 -5.27 16.50
C GLU A 94 7.98 -5.59 15.02
N ALA A 95 7.68 -4.58 14.21
CA ALA A 95 7.40 -4.72 12.79
C ALA A 95 7.95 -3.52 11.98
N PRO A 96 9.28 -3.32 11.92
CA PRO A 96 9.84 -2.26 11.10
C PRO A 96 9.57 -2.56 9.63
N ARG A 97 8.87 -1.66 8.94
CA ARG A 97 8.61 -1.74 7.51
C ARG A 97 8.84 -0.42 6.83
N ILE A 98 9.29 -0.51 5.59
CA ILE A 98 9.34 0.60 4.66
C ILE A 98 8.66 0.14 3.39
N GLU A 99 7.58 0.80 3.03
CA GLU A 99 6.80 0.45 1.85
C GLU A 99 6.83 1.60 0.85
N LYS A 100 6.91 1.25 -0.43
CA LYS A 100 6.68 2.19 -1.52
C LYS A 100 5.25 1.97 -1.99
N SER A 101 4.38 2.91 -1.69
CA SER A 101 3.01 2.94 -2.19
C SER A 101 2.91 3.68 -3.52
N ILE A 102 2.16 3.11 -4.46
CA ILE A 102 1.87 3.69 -5.78
C ILE A 102 0.35 3.80 -5.91
N ARG A 103 -0.15 5.03 -5.96
CA ARG A 103 -1.57 5.36 -5.98
C ARG A 103 -1.94 6.09 -7.27
N PRO A 104 -3.14 5.92 -7.83
CA PRO A 104 -3.68 6.83 -8.84
C PRO A 104 -3.75 8.26 -8.30
N SER A 105 -3.63 9.27 -9.18
CA SER A 105 -3.92 10.67 -8.83
C SER A 105 -4.95 11.29 -9.75
N ASP A 106 -5.53 12.40 -9.33
CA ASP A 106 -6.54 13.15 -10.09
C ASP A 106 -6.04 13.68 -11.44
N ILE A 107 -4.73 13.78 -11.62
CA ILE A 107 -4.11 14.23 -12.88
C ILE A 107 -3.72 13.07 -13.81
N GLY A 108 -4.09 11.84 -13.46
CA GLY A 108 -3.84 10.64 -14.28
C GLY A 108 -2.39 10.15 -14.29
N LEU A 109 -1.52 10.74 -13.45
CA LEU A 109 -0.16 10.24 -13.20
C LEU A 109 -0.14 9.50 -11.86
N PRO A 110 0.70 8.46 -11.68
CA PRO A 110 0.81 7.82 -10.38
C PRO A 110 1.42 8.78 -9.36
N GLU A 111 0.82 8.86 -8.18
CA GLU A 111 1.44 9.42 -7.00
C GLU A 111 2.19 8.31 -6.26
N ILE A 112 3.39 8.61 -5.77
CA ILE A 112 4.22 7.61 -5.11
C ILE A 112 4.56 8.10 -3.70
N TRP A 113 4.20 7.31 -2.72
CA TRP A 113 4.44 7.54 -1.29
C TRP A 113 5.43 6.52 -0.74
N HIS A 114 6.12 6.90 0.34
CA HIS A 114 7.01 6.03 1.09
C HIS A 114 6.54 6.03 2.54
N GLU A 115 6.22 4.85 3.03
CA GLU A 115 5.57 4.63 4.31
C GLU A 115 6.55 3.99 5.26
N PHE A 116 6.55 4.44 6.50
CA PHE A 116 7.52 4.05 7.52
C PHE A 116 6.77 3.67 8.78
N SER A 117 6.78 2.38 9.12
CA SER A 117 6.17 1.90 10.36
C SER A 117 7.05 2.29 11.56
N GLY A 118 6.50 3.07 12.48
CA GLY A 118 7.18 3.60 13.65
C GLY A 118 6.76 2.95 14.96
N THR A 119 7.46 3.30 16.03
CA THR A 119 7.13 2.84 17.38
C THR A 119 5.92 3.57 17.97
N ASN A 120 5.75 4.87 17.66
CA ASN A 120 4.69 5.71 18.24
C ASN A 120 3.72 6.26 17.21
N PHE A 121 4.18 6.37 15.96
CA PHE A 121 3.44 6.91 14.84
C PHE A 121 4.07 6.41 13.56
N ASP A 122 3.24 6.20 12.55
CA ASP A 122 3.64 5.89 11.20
C ASP A 122 3.76 7.20 10.41
N VAL A 123 4.62 7.17 9.39
CA VAL A 123 4.87 8.34 8.55
C VAL A 123 4.78 7.94 7.10
N GLU A 124 4.01 8.68 6.32
CA GLU A 124 4.06 8.60 4.87
C GLU A 124 4.65 9.87 4.28
N ILE A 125 5.53 9.73 3.30
CA ILE A 125 6.18 10.84 2.63
C ILE A 125 6.09 10.64 1.12
N ARG A 126 5.53 11.64 0.44
CA ARG A 126 5.50 11.62 -1.02
C ARG A 126 6.91 11.63 -1.59
N SER A 127 7.12 10.97 -2.72
CA SER A 127 8.44 10.78 -3.35
C SER A 127 9.21 12.06 -3.68
N ASP A 128 8.54 13.21 -3.78
CA ASP A 128 9.18 14.51 -3.97
C ASP A 128 9.63 15.19 -2.65
N GLY A 129 9.33 14.57 -1.50
CA GLY A 129 9.64 15.06 -0.15
C GLY A 129 8.81 16.27 0.28
N LYS A 130 7.71 16.60 -0.43
CA LYS A 130 6.95 17.84 -0.20
C LYS A 130 5.65 17.66 0.58
N ALA A 131 5.15 16.43 0.68
CA ALA A 131 3.96 16.09 1.44
C ALA A 131 4.29 15.01 2.47
N VAL A 132 3.71 15.15 3.65
CA VAL A 132 3.87 14.22 4.78
C VAL A 132 2.51 13.95 5.41
N TRP A 133 2.26 12.69 5.70
CA TRP A 133 1.16 12.22 6.54
C TRP A 133 1.75 11.55 7.78
N ILE A 134 1.14 11.76 8.93
CA ILE A 134 1.58 11.16 10.20
C ILE A 134 0.33 10.66 10.91
N GLU A 135 0.35 9.39 11.30
CA GLU A 135 -0.75 8.75 12.01
C GLU A 135 -0.24 7.98 13.23
N PRO A 136 -1.05 7.83 14.29
CA PRO A 136 -0.68 6.97 15.41
C PRO A 136 -0.46 5.53 14.95
N ALA A 137 0.61 4.89 15.45
CA ALA A 137 0.92 3.49 15.22
C ALA A 137 0.12 2.56 16.16
#